data_AF-A0A1I3HDG1-F1
#
_entry.id   AF-A0A1I3HDG1-F1
#
_cell.length_a   1.000
_cell.length_b   1.000
_cell.length_c   1.000
_cell.angle_alpha   90.00
_cell.angle_beta   90.00
_cell.angle_gamma   90.00
#
_symmetry.space_group_name_H-M   'P 1'
#
loop_
_entity.id
_entity.type
_entity.pdbx_description
1 polymer ?
#
loop_
_entity_poly.entity_id
_entity_poly.type
_entity_poly.pdbx_seq_one_letter_code
_entity_poly.pdbx_strand_id
1 'polypeptide(L)' 'MLELVDTISAALSSGTNPVTAMRDAFGYSLEELAVTSGLATSELADLENGGADPAKLARLASALGLPESLVA' A
#
# COMPACT_ATOMS: atom_id res chain seq x y z
N MET A 1 13.83 9.75 4.50
CA MET A 1 13.01 9.18 3.40
C MET A 1 13.44 7.75 3.02
N LEU A 2 14.41 7.11 3.70
CA LEU A 2 14.76 5.69 3.50
C LEU A 2 14.07 4.77 4.54
N GLU A 3 13.84 5.29 5.74
CA GLU A 3 13.23 4.56 6.87
C GLU A 3 11.79 4.09 6.61
N LEU A 4 11.05 4.83 5.79
CA LEU A 4 9.65 4.53 5.51
C LEU A 4 9.50 3.35 4.56
N VAL A 5 10.37 3.26 3.54
CA VAL A 5 10.42 2.12 2.61
C VAL A 5 10.90 0.86 3.31
N ASP A 6 11.89 0.98 4.19
CA ASP A 6 12.42 -0.13 5.01
C ASP A 6 11.34 -0.72 5.93
N THR A 7 10.56 0.15 6.60
CA THR A 7 9.42 -0.23 7.45
C THR A 7 8.37 -1.02 6.67
N ILE A 8 7.99 -0.52 5.47
CA ILE A 8 7.01 -1.20 4.62
C ILE A 8 7.55 -2.56 4.15
N SER A 9 8.83 -2.62 3.73
CA SER A 9 9.49 -3.86 3.30
C SER A 9 9.55 -4.92 4.42
N ALA A 10 9.84 -4.50 5.65
CA ALA A 10 9.83 -5.38 6.82
C ALA A 10 8.42 -5.90 7.16
N ALA A 11 7.40 -5.04 7.06
CA ALA A 11 6.01 -5.41 7.28
C ALA A 11 5.52 -6.43 6.24
N LEU A 12 5.84 -6.22 4.96
CA LEU A 12 5.57 -7.15 3.86
C LEU A 12 6.25 -8.50 4.07
N SER A 13 7.53 -8.49 4.49
CA SER A 13 8.29 -9.72 4.80
C SER A 13 7.67 -10.52 5.95
N SER A 14 6.92 -9.84 6.83
CA SER A 14 6.18 -10.47 7.94
C SER A 14 4.80 -10.99 7.52
N GLY A 15 4.43 -10.87 6.24
CA GLY A 15 3.13 -11.28 5.71
C GLY A 15 2.02 -10.24 5.89
N THR A 16 2.36 -9.00 6.22
CA THR A 16 1.39 -7.90 6.31
C THR A 16 0.93 -7.50 4.92
N ASN A 17 -0.36 -7.20 4.75
CA ASN A 17 -0.87 -6.73 3.48
C ASN A 17 -0.16 -5.42 3.06
N PRO A 18 0.19 -5.26 1.77
CA PRO A 18 0.86 -4.07 1.25
C PRO A 18 0.08 -2.78 1.56
N VAL A 19 -1.25 -2.83 1.44
CA VAL A 19 -2.13 -1.70 1.74
C VAL A 19 -2.04 -1.31 3.22
N THR A 20 -2.11 -2.28 4.14
CA THR A 20 -1.97 -2.03 5.58
C THR A 20 -0.60 -1.46 5.91
N ALA A 21 0.46 -2.04 5.35
CA ALA A 21 1.84 -1.61 5.61
C ALA A 21 2.08 -0.16 5.16
N MET A 22 1.61 0.21 3.96
CA MET A 22 1.69 1.59 3.48
C MET A 22 0.83 2.52 4.33
N ARG A 23 -0.39 2.10 4.65
CA ARG A 23 -1.31 2.90 5.46
C ARG A 23 -0.72 3.25 6.83
N ASP A 24 -0.16 2.26 7.50
CA ASP A 24 0.47 2.42 8.81
C ASP A 24 1.74 3.29 8.73
N ALA A 25 2.61 3.03 7.75
CA ALA A 25 3.86 3.77 7.57
C ALA A 25 3.65 5.27 7.25
N PHE A 26 2.59 5.61 6.51
CA PHE A 26 2.23 7.00 6.21
C PHE A 26 1.25 7.60 7.23
N GLY A 27 0.68 6.80 8.14
CA GLY A 27 -0.35 7.22 9.07
C GLY A 27 -1.66 7.63 8.39
N TYR A 28 -1.95 7.07 7.22
CA TYR A 28 -3.15 7.39 6.43
C TYR A 28 -4.35 6.57 6.87
N SER A 29 -5.54 7.09 6.61
CA SER A 29 -6.77 6.30 6.64
C SER A 29 -7.00 5.66 5.27
N LEU A 30 -7.88 4.66 5.20
CA LEU A 30 -8.29 4.03 3.93
C LEU A 30 -8.82 5.06 2.93
N GLU A 31 -9.53 6.07 3.42
CA GLU A 31 -10.05 7.20 2.64
C GLU A 31 -8.93 8.10 2.11
N GLU A 32 -7.96 8.48 2.94
CA GLU A 32 -6.81 9.29 2.53
C GLU A 32 -5.94 8.55 1.50
N LEU A 33 -5.79 7.23 1.70
CA LEU A 33 -5.06 6.36 0.80
C LEU A 33 -5.77 6.24 -0.56
N ALA A 34 -7.10 6.15 -0.56
CA ALA A 34 -7.93 6.18 -1.76
C ALA A 34 -7.81 7.50 -2.52
N VAL A 35 -7.88 8.64 -1.82
CA VAL A 35 -7.69 9.97 -2.42
C VAL A 35 -6.30 10.12 -3.04
N THR A 36 -5.26 9.65 -2.33
CA THR A 36 -3.87 9.73 -2.78
C THR A 36 -3.63 8.86 -4.02
N SER A 37 -4.12 7.62 -4.00
CA SER A 37 -3.91 6.65 -5.09
C SER A 37 -4.88 6.74 -6.26
N GLY A 38 -6.00 7.45 -6.06
CA GLY A 38 -7.11 7.47 -7.01
C GLY A 38 -7.82 6.12 -7.17
N LEU A 39 -7.66 5.21 -6.19
CA LEU A 39 -8.42 3.97 -6.08
C LEU A 39 -9.66 4.18 -5.21
N ALA A 40 -10.68 3.34 -5.37
CA ALA A 40 -11.82 3.37 -4.46
C ALA A 40 -11.48 2.72 -3.11
N THR A 41 -12.06 3.22 -2.03
CA THR A 41 -11.89 2.64 -0.69
C THR A 41 -12.29 1.17 -0.64
N SER A 42 -13.35 0.78 -1.36
CA SER A 42 -13.77 -0.62 -1.48
C SER A 42 -12.70 -1.50 -2.14
N GLU A 43 -11.98 -0.98 -3.14
CA GLU A 43 -10.91 -1.71 -3.82
C GLU A 43 -9.71 -1.91 -2.89
N LEU A 44 -9.35 -0.89 -2.10
CA LEU A 44 -8.30 -0.98 -1.10
C LEU A 44 -8.69 -1.93 0.05
N ALA A 45 -9.95 -1.93 0.47
CA ALA A 45 -10.45 -2.85 1.49
C ALA A 45 -10.47 -4.30 0.99
N ASP A 46 -10.83 -4.53 -0.28
CA ASP A 46 -10.75 -5.85 -0.91
C ASP A 46 -9.30 -6.34 -0.94
N LEU A 47 -8.35 -5.46 -1.29
CA LEU A 47 -6.92 -5.74 -1.22
C LEU A 47 -6.44 -6.08 0.21
N GLU A 48 -6.94 -5.41 1.24
CA GLU A 48 -6.63 -5.75 2.65
C GLU A 48 -7.24 -7.08 3.11
N ASN A 49 -8.35 -7.52 2.50
CA ASN A 49 -9.05 -8.76 2.87
C ASN A 49 -8.56 -10.00 2.09
N GLY A 50 -7.51 -9.86 1.27
CA GLY A 50 -6.91 -10.96 0.51
C GLY A 50 -7.07 -10.86 -1.00
N GLY A 51 -7.67 -9.77 -1.51
CA GLY A 51 -7.53 -9.39 -2.90
C GLY A 51 -6.07 -9.07 -3.22
N ALA A 52 -5.50 -9.67 -4.26
CA ALA A 52 -4.13 -9.39 -4.68
C ALA A 52 -4.15 -8.99 -6.15
N ASP A 53 -4.39 -7.70 -6.41
CA ASP A 53 -4.33 -7.12 -7.74
C ASP A 53 -3.01 -6.36 -7.93
N PRO A 54 -2.01 -6.95 -8.60
CA PRO A 54 -0.70 -6.32 -8.77
C PRO A 54 -0.80 -4.97 -9.49
N ALA A 55 -1.76 -4.79 -10.39
CA ALA A 55 -2.00 -3.51 -11.07
C ALA A 55 -2.49 -2.41 -10.11
N LYS A 56 -3.35 -2.75 -9.13
CA LYS A 56 -3.85 -1.79 -8.14
C LYS A 56 -2.75 -1.45 -7.12
N LEU A 57 -1.99 -2.46 -6.69
CA LEU A 57 -0.86 -2.27 -5.78
C LEU A 57 0.24 -1.41 -6.41
N ALA A 58 0.60 -1.67 -7.66
CA ALA A 58 1.55 -0.85 -8.40
C ALA A 58 1.09 0.61 -8.50
N ARG A 59 -0.20 0.84 -8.79
CA ARG A 59 -0.80 2.17 -8.82
C ARG A 59 -0.75 2.88 -7.46
N LEU A 60 -1.07 2.16 -6.39
CA LEU A 60 -0.97 2.65 -5.01
C LEU A 60 0.47 3.05 -4.66
N ALA A 61 1.45 2.17 -4.94
CA ALA A 61 2.86 2.42 -4.70
C ALA A 61 3.33 3.66 -5.48
N SER A 62 3.01 3.74 -6.77
CA SER A 62 3.37 4.86 -7.63
C SER A 62 2.81 6.19 -7.13
N ALA A 63 1.55 6.21 -6.68
CA ALA A 63 0.91 7.40 -6.13
C ALA A 63 1.53 7.89 -4.81
N LEU A 64 2.05 6.95 -4.01
CA LEU A 64 2.79 7.26 -2.78
C LEU A 64 4.27 7.58 -3.02
N GLY A 65 4.74 7.51 -4.27
CA GLY A 65 6.14 7.70 -4.63
C GLY A 65 7.05 6.52 -4.22
N LEU A 66 6.47 5.33 -4.03
CA LEU A 66 7.17 4.11 -3.66
C LEU A 66 7.54 3.30 -4.92
N PRO A 67 8.64 2.55 -4.88
CA PRO A 67 9.00 1.65 -5.98
C PRO A 67 7.99 0.50 -6.09
N GLU A 68 7.54 0.19 -7.30
CA GLU A 68 6.61 -0.92 -7.56
C GLU A 68 7.19 -2.28 -7.12
N SER A 69 8.51 -2.43 -7.13
CA SER A 69 9.22 -3.62 -6.62
C SER A 69 8.95 -3.91 -5.14
N LEU A 70 8.39 -2.96 -4.39
CA LEU A 70 8.00 -3.16 -3.00
C LEU A 70 6.70 -3.99 -2.89
N VAL A 71 5.84 -3.96 -3.91
CA VAL A 71 4.51 -4.59 -3.89
C VAL A 71 4.29 -5.57 -5.05
N ALA A 72 5.35 -5.84 -5.82
CA ALA A 72 5.37 -6.74 -6.96
C ALA A 72 5.58 -8.20 -6.55
#